data_AF-A0A3D2BU65-F1
#
_entry.id   AF-A0A3D2BU65-F1
#
_cell.length_a   1.000
_cell.length_b   1.000
_cell.length_c   1.000
_cell.angle_alpha   90.00
_cell.angle_beta   90.00
_cell.angle_gamma   90.00
#
_symmetry.space_group_name_H-M   'P 1'
#
loop_
_entity.id
_entity.type
_entity.pdbx_description
1 polymer ?
#
loop_
_entity_poly.entity_id
_entity_poly.type
_entity_poly.pdbx_seq_one_letter_code
_entity_poly.pdbx_strand_id
1 'polypeptide(L)' 'MTTIALALHLLAALVWVGGMFFAIMVLRLAAGELEPPVRVPLWGRVFSKFFPWVWMAVIVLP' A
#
# COMPACT_ATOMS: atom_id res chain seq x y z
N MET A 1 23.66 -7.71 -9.83
CA MET A 1 22.90 -6.60 -9.22
C MET A 1 23.72 -6.01 -8.10
N THR A 2 23.85 -4.68 -8.01
CA THR A 2 24.56 -4.04 -6.90
C THR A 2 23.73 -4.16 -5.62
N THR A 3 24.37 -4.18 -4.44
CA THR A 3 23.67 -4.33 -3.14
C THR A 3 22.57 -3.28 -2.94
N ILE A 4 22.80 -2.05 -3.41
CA ILE A 4 21.82 -0.96 -3.36
C ILE A 4 20.60 -1.27 -4.23
N ALA A 5 20.80 -1.74 -5.46
CA ALA A 5 19.69 -2.09 -6.35
C ALA A 5 18.83 -3.21 -5.76
N LEU A 6 19.46 -4.22 -5.15
CA LEU A 6 18.74 -5.30 -4.46
C LEU A 6 17.92 -4.77 -3.27
N ALA A 7 18.49 -3.87 -2.46
CA ALA A 7 17.77 -3.28 -1.33
C ALA A 7 16.55 -2.47 -1.80
N LEU A 8 16.70 -1.65 -2.84
CA LEU A 8 15.60 -0.88 -3.43
C LEU A 8 14.50 -1.77 -4.01
N HIS A 9 14.88 -2.83 -4.73
CA HIS A 9 13.96 -3.82 -5.27
C HIS A 9 13.12 -4.48 -4.17
N LEU A 10 13.76 -4.93 -3.09
CA LEU A 10 13.08 -5.57 -1.95
C LEU A 10 12.15 -4.59 -1.21
N LEU A 11 12.57 -3.34 -1.03
CA LEU A 11 11.73 -2.31 -0.43
C LEU A 11 10.51 -2.00 -1.31
N ALA A 12 10.69 -1.89 -2.62
CA ALA A 12 9.59 -1.70 -3.57
C ALA A 12 8.60 -2.88 -3.51
N ALA A 13 9.11 -4.12 -3.48
CA ALA A 13 8.29 -5.32 -3.34
C ALA A 13 7.50 -5.32 -2.02
N LEU A 14 8.14 -4.92 -0.91
CA LEU A 14 7.49 -4.85 0.40
C LEU A 14 6.37 -3.81 0.44
N VAL A 15 6.62 -2.61 -0.08
CA VAL A 15 5.61 -1.53 -0.15
C VAL A 15 4.42 -1.98 -0.99
N TRP A 16 4.68 -2.60 -2.15
CA TRP A 16 3.63 -3.06 -3.05
C TRP A 16 2.83 -4.23 -2.46
N VAL A 17 3.50 -5.37 -2.21
CA VAL A 17 2.83 -6.61 -1.77
C VAL A 17 2.30 -6.47 -0.34
N GLY A 18 3.10 -5.91 0.57
CA GLY A 18 2.68 -5.67 1.96
C GLY A 18 1.53 -4.67 2.05
N GLY A 19 1.53 -3.63 1.21
CA GLY A 19 0.43 -2.67 1.15
C GLY A 19 -0.88 -3.28 0.62
N MET A 20 -0.81 -4.16 -0.39
CA MET A 20 -2.00 -4.89 -0.88
C MET A 20 -2.56 -5.85 0.19
N PHE A 21 -1.68 -6.57 0.87
CA PHE A 21 -2.08 -7.41 2.00
C PHE A 21 -2.75 -6.57 3.10
N PHE A 22 -2.14 -5.46 3.50
CA PHE A 22 -2.69 -4.56 4.50
C PHE A 22 -4.07 -4.02 4.08
N ALA A 23 -4.22 -3.56 2.85
CA ALA A 23 -5.49 -3.03 2.35
C ALA A 23 -6.63 -4.05 2.47
N ILE A 24 -6.38 -5.31 2.08
CA ILE A 24 -7.42 -6.35 2.02
C ILE A 24 -7.65 -7.01 3.38
N MET A 25 -6.58 -7.41 4.06
CA MET A 25 -6.66 -8.25 5.25
C MET A 25 -6.76 -7.47 6.54
N VAL A 26 -6.35 -6.20 6.55
CA VAL A 26 -6.33 -5.38 7.77
C VAL A 26 -7.30 -4.21 7.63
N LEU A 27 -7.06 -3.31 6.68
CA LEU A 27 -7.84 -2.08 6.52
C LEU A 27 -9.31 -2.38 6.21
N ARG A 28 -9.59 -3.30 5.28
CA ARG A 28 -10.98 -3.65 4.93
C ARG A 28 -11.75 -4.21 6.11
N LEU A 29 -11.14 -5.09 6.89
CA LEU A 29 -11.78 -5.71 8.04
C LEU A 29 -12.03 -4.67 9.13
N ALA A 30 -11.00 -3.89 9.49
CA ALA A 30 -11.11 -2.82 10.48
C ALA A 30 -12.11 -1.72 10.07
N ALA A 31 -12.13 -1.32 8.79
CA ALA A 31 -13.09 -0.34 8.29
C ALA A 31 -14.53 -0.87 8.27
N GLY A 32 -14.72 -2.19 8.29
CA GLY A 32 -16.04 -2.83 8.37
C GLY A 32 -16.77 -2.58 9.69
N GLU A 33 -16.04 -2.29 10.77
CA GLU A 33 -16.59 -1.98 12.10
C GLU A 33 -17.07 -0.53 12.22
N LEU A 34 -16.61 0.36 11.33
CA LEU A 34 -16.99 1.77 11.34
C LEU A 34 -18.43 1.97 10.83
N GLU A 35 -19.04 3.11 11.12
CA GLU A 35 -20.35 3.45 10.56
C GLU A 35 -20.29 3.62 9.03
N PRO A 36 -21.33 3.22 8.27
CA PRO A 36 -21.32 3.28 6.80
C PRO A 36 -20.88 4.63 6.19
N PRO A 37 -21.30 5.80 6.72
CA PRO A 37 -20.92 7.10 6.15
C PRO A 37 -19.42 7.40 6.17
N VAL A 38 -18.66 6.82 7.10
CA VAL A 38 -17.22 7.12 7.26
C VAL A 38 -16.31 6.11 6.55
N ARG A 39 -16.81 4.93 6.15
CA ARG A 39 -15.99 3.86 5.54
C ARG A 39 -15.36 4.32 4.23
N VAL A 40 -16.18 4.78 3.28
CA VAL A 40 -15.70 5.17 1.94
C VAL A 40 -14.73 6.37 1.99
N PRO A 41 -15.01 7.45 2.77
CA PRO A 41 -14.05 8.53 2.96
C PRO A 41 -12.72 8.09 3.58
N LEU A 42 -12.72 7.10 4.49
CA LEU A 42 -11.48 6.54 5.03
C LEU A 42 -10.63 5.91 3.91
N TRP A 43 -11.23 5.05 3.08
CA TRP A 43 -10.53 4.43 1.95
C TRP A 43 -9.94 5.48 1.00
N GLY A 44 -10.71 6.51 0.64
CA GLY A 44 -10.21 7.59 -0.22
C GLY A 44 -9.00 8.32 0.38
N ARG A 45 -9.02 8.61 1.69
CA ARG A 45 -7.90 9.25 2.40
C ARG A 45 -6.68 8.34 2.53
N VAL A 46 -6.86 7.03 2.73
CA VAL A 46 -5.74 6.09 2.78
C VAL A 46 -5.12 5.93 1.40
N PHE A 47 -5.94 5.69 0.37
CA PHE A 47 -5.46 5.47 -0.99
C PHE A 47 -4.82 6.69 -1.64
N SER A 48 -5.33 7.91 -1.38
CA SER A 48 -4.67 9.14 -1.85
C SER A 48 -3.25 9.31 -1.31
N LYS A 49 -2.97 8.82 -0.09
CA LYS A 49 -1.64 8.83 0.51
C LYS A 49 -0.80 7.62 0.10
N PHE A 50 -1.42 6.47 -0.12
CA PHE A 50 -0.74 5.21 -0.42
C PHE A 50 -0.31 5.11 -1.89
N PHE A 51 -1.16 5.50 -2.85
CA PHE A 51 -0.86 5.31 -4.27
C PHE A 51 0.42 6.00 -4.75
N PRO A 52 0.81 7.21 -4.32
CA PRO A 52 2.11 7.79 -4.70
C PRO A 52 3.30 6.87 -4.40
N TRP A 53 3.30 6.18 -3.25
CA TRP A 53 4.34 5.20 -2.90
C TRP A 53 4.30 3.97 -3.78
N VAL A 54 3.10 3.52 -4.12
CA VAL A 54 2.85 2.40 -5.04
C VAL A 54 3.40 2.71 -6.43
N TRP A 55 3.15 3.92 -6.97
CA TRP A 55 3.71 4.36 -8.26
C TRP A 55 5.24 4.39 -8.24
N MET A 56 5.86 4.90 -7.17
CA MET A 56 7.31 4.85 -7.00
C MET A 56 7.82 3.41 -6.97
N ALA A 57 7.14 2.52 -6.24
CA ALA A 57 7.51 1.11 -6.16
C ALA A 57 7.45 0.41 -7.54
N VAL A 58 6.44 0.65 -8.37
CA VAL A 58 6.34 0.06 -9.72
C VAL A 58 7.52 0.45 -10.59
N ILE A 59 8.01 1.68 -10.48
CA ILE A 59 9.16 2.16 -11.27
C ILE A 59 10.46 1.51 -10.80
N VAL A 60 10.59 1.27 -9.49
CA VAL A 60 11.83 0.75 -8.86
C VAL A 60 11.89 -0.78 -8.83
N LEU A 61 10.75 -1.46 -8.95
CA LEU A 61 10.65 -2.92 -8.82
C LEU A 61 11.31 -3.71 -9.96
N PRO A 62 11.33 -3.29 -11.24
CA PRO A 62 12.01 -4.04 -12.29
C PRO A 62 13.54 -4.12 -12.09
#